data_AF-A4SN26-F1
#
_entry.id   AF-A4SN26-F1
#
_cell.length_a   1.000
_cell.length_b   1.000
_cell.length_c   1.000
_cell.angle_alpha   90.00
_cell.angle_beta   90.00
_cell.angle_gamma   90.00
#
_symmetry.space_group_name_H-M   'P 1'
#
loop_
_entity.id
_entity.type
_entity.pdbx_description
1 polymer ?
#
loop_
_entity_poly.entity_id
_entity_poly.type
_entity_poly.pdbx_seq_one_letter_code
_entity_poly.pdbx_strand_id
1 'polypeptide(L)'
;MSEIIIDGQIFSSDELASLEKQQQLDILKRWFNDYHEYIPRNDHYRYQSQIHYQVDPIVELNEVFDDVVNYEVLEQVADEIEHHGAGIWVSTMDNRLYWTSDVDEADSYAIFQTSIDRIIEMKNNAHLLGGQDFQQHLFQILYANIFTSFEAYMVRAFINKLFESNDSLHQFIEKQKEFPLENPKLLDLLKGQEHIDHLIKARTDKLKDDLVKASWHDLGKVSTRFNCLGIDIKLASSGLYPVIQKRNDIVHRNGRTADDEPLTISENDIGEAIVTIVILADKIRGHEKGSKNSI
;
A
#
# COMPACT_ATOMS: atom_id res chain seq x y z
N MET A 1 -19.66 -18.92 10.85
CA MET A 1 -19.41 -19.61 9.56
C MET A 1 -18.22 -18.90 8.96
N SER A 2 -17.12 -19.62 8.71
CA SER A 2 -15.90 -19.07 8.11
C SER A 2 -16.16 -18.86 6.62
N GLU A 3 -16.11 -17.61 6.16
CA GLU A 3 -16.27 -17.28 4.74
C GLU A 3 -14.89 -17.28 4.08
N ILE A 4 -14.76 -17.98 2.95
CA ILE A 4 -13.49 -18.15 2.25
C ILE A 4 -13.52 -17.38 0.94
N ILE A 5 -12.51 -16.51 0.73
CA ILE A 5 -12.39 -15.63 -0.45
C ILE A 5 -11.35 -16.20 -1.41
N ILE A 6 -11.78 -16.45 -2.65
CA ILE A 6 -10.95 -17.06 -3.71
C ILE A 6 -11.24 -16.31 -5.01
N ASP A 7 -10.24 -15.63 -5.59
CA ASP A 7 -10.42 -14.85 -6.83
C ASP A 7 -11.55 -13.78 -6.75
N GLY A 8 -11.84 -13.27 -5.55
CA GLY A 8 -12.94 -12.35 -5.29
C GLY A 8 -14.35 -12.98 -5.31
N GLN A 9 -14.44 -14.31 -5.37
CA GLN A 9 -15.66 -15.08 -5.13
C GLN A 9 -15.66 -15.61 -3.70
N ILE A 10 -16.83 -15.56 -3.05
CA ILE A 10 -17.01 -16.05 -1.70
C ILE A 10 -17.66 -17.42 -1.77
N PHE A 11 -17.06 -18.36 -1.05
CA PHE A 11 -17.66 -19.64 -0.77
C PHE A 11 -17.95 -19.69 0.73
N SER A 12 -19.19 -20.01 1.10
CA SER A 12 -19.45 -20.45 2.46
C SER A 12 -18.82 -21.83 2.67
N SER A 13 -18.47 -22.19 3.91
CA SER A 13 -17.98 -23.53 4.24
C SER A 13 -18.94 -24.61 3.69
N ASP A 14 -20.25 -24.42 3.89
CA ASP A 14 -21.27 -25.36 3.42
C ASP A 14 -21.34 -25.46 1.89
N GLU A 15 -21.21 -24.33 1.19
CA GLU A 15 -21.18 -24.30 -0.27
C GLU A 15 -19.95 -25.05 -0.78
N LEU A 16 -18.76 -24.72 -0.28
CA LEU A 16 -17.51 -25.37 -0.67
C LEU A 16 -17.54 -26.87 -0.38
N ALA A 17 -18.05 -27.28 0.78
CA ALA A 17 -18.20 -28.68 1.17
C ALA A 17 -19.16 -29.46 0.25
N SER A 18 -20.16 -28.77 -0.31
CA SER A 18 -21.18 -29.37 -1.19
C SER A 18 -20.77 -29.49 -2.66
N LEU A 19 -19.69 -28.83 -3.08
CA LEU A 19 -19.21 -28.85 -4.46
C LEU A 19 -18.66 -30.23 -4.86
N GLU A 20 -18.66 -30.50 -6.16
CA GLU A 20 -18.02 -31.70 -6.68
C GLU A 20 -16.51 -31.66 -6.41
N LYS A 21 -15.91 -32.83 -6.17
CA LYS A 21 -14.48 -32.95 -5.85
C LYS A 21 -13.57 -32.15 -6.80
N GLN A 22 -13.84 -32.21 -8.11
CA GLN A 22 -13.02 -31.47 -9.09
C GLN A 22 -13.10 -29.95 -8.91
N GLN A 23 -14.28 -29.43 -8.54
CA GLN A 23 -14.47 -28.01 -8.30
C GLN A 23 -13.77 -27.58 -7.01
N GLN A 24 -13.82 -28.40 -5.96
CA GLN A 24 -13.05 -28.18 -4.72
C GLN A 24 -11.55 -28.10 -5.04
N LEU A 25 -11.00 -29.06 -5.80
CA LEU A 25 -9.59 -29.05 -6.21
C LEU A 25 -9.20 -27.75 -6.92
N ASP A 26 -9.99 -27.32 -7.91
CA ASP A 26 -9.69 -26.12 -8.69
C ASP A 26 -9.73 -24.84 -7.84
N ILE A 27 -10.68 -24.78 -6.91
CA ILE A 27 -10.88 -23.65 -5.99
C ILE A 27 -9.72 -23.55 -4.99
N LEU A 28 -9.37 -24.66 -4.34
CA LEU A 28 -8.29 -24.70 -3.35
C LEU A 28 -6.92 -24.39 -3.97
N LYS A 29 -6.66 -24.84 -5.20
CA LYS A 29 -5.44 -24.46 -5.95
C LYS A 29 -5.37 -22.96 -6.20
N ARG A 30 -6.48 -22.34 -6.61
CA ARG A 30 -6.51 -20.89 -6.85
C ARG A 30 -6.27 -20.12 -5.56
N TRP A 31 -6.97 -20.49 -4.50
CA TRP A 31 -6.72 -19.92 -3.17
C TRP A 31 -5.25 -19.99 -2.80
N PHE A 32 -4.63 -21.16 -2.92
CA PHE A 32 -3.22 -21.30 -2.52
C PHE A 32 -2.31 -20.36 -3.33
N ASN A 33 -2.52 -20.25 -4.64
CA ASN A 33 -1.72 -19.36 -5.50
C ASN A 33 -2.02 -17.85 -5.31
N ASP A 34 -3.19 -17.49 -4.79
CA ASP A 34 -3.51 -16.09 -4.46
C ASP A 34 -2.70 -15.60 -3.26
N TYR A 35 -2.44 -16.49 -2.29
CA TYR A 35 -1.75 -16.18 -1.03
C TYR A 35 -0.31 -16.66 -0.96
N HIS A 36 0.17 -17.44 -1.93
CA HIS A 36 1.51 -18.02 -1.93
C HIS A 36 2.17 -17.93 -3.31
N GLU A 37 3.49 -17.73 -3.30
CA GLU A 37 4.32 -17.70 -4.50
C GLU A 37 5.38 -18.79 -4.42
N TYR A 38 5.60 -19.49 -5.53
CA TYR A 38 6.70 -20.44 -5.67
C TYR A 38 7.97 -19.72 -6.12
N ILE A 39 9.02 -19.82 -5.30
CA ILE A 39 10.34 -19.28 -5.60
C ILE A 39 11.27 -20.42 -6.04
N PRO A 40 11.66 -20.47 -7.32
CA PRO A 40 12.58 -21.49 -7.79
C PRO A 40 14.01 -21.19 -7.30
N ARG A 41 14.78 -22.22 -6.94
CA ARG A 41 16.16 -22.05 -6.43
C ARG A 41 17.17 -21.46 -7.41
N ASN A 42 16.84 -21.44 -8.70
CA ASN A 42 17.65 -20.74 -9.70
C ASN A 42 17.55 -19.21 -9.57
N ASP A 43 16.50 -18.69 -8.92
CA ASP A 43 16.45 -17.32 -8.42
C ASP A 43 17.17 -17.24 -7.07
N HIS A 44 18.50 -17.34 -7.12
CA HIS A 44 19.35 -17.48 -5.95
C HIS A 44 19.12 -16.40 -4.90
N TYR A 45 18.93 -15.15 -5.35
CA TYR A 45 18.73 -14.01 -4.46
C TYR A 45 17.41 -14.11 -3.70
N ARG A 46 16.29 -14.31 -4.41
CA ARG A 46 14.98 -14.44 -3.78
C ARG A 46 14.94 -15.68 -2.88
N TYR A 47 15.44 -16.82 -3.37
CA TYR A 47 15.49 -18.07 -2.62
C TYR A 47 16.25 -17.92 -1.30
N GLN A 48 17.47 -17.36 -1.31
CA GLN A 48 18.25 -17.16 -0.08
C GLN A 48 17.59 -16.20 0.90
N SER A 49 16.93 -15.16 0.40
CA SER A 49 16.26 -14.17 1.27
C SER A 49 14.97 -14.69 1.91
N GLN A 50 14.33 -15.70 1.31
CA GLN A 50 12.99 -16.16 1.69
C GLN A 50 12.94 -17.59 2.23
N ILE A 51 14.03 -18.37 2.18
CA ILE A 51 14.06 -19.77 2.64
C ILE A 51 13.60 -19.97 4.09
N HIS A 52 13.77 -18.96 4.93
CA HIS A 52 13.32 -19.00 6.33
C HIS A 52 11.81 -18.81 6.51
N TYR A 53 11.10 -18.40 5.45
CA TYR A 53 9.64 -18.21 5.40
C TYR A 53 8.97 -19.27 4.53
N GLN A 54 9.64 -20.40 4.29
CA GLN A 54 9.06 -21.50 3.54
C GLN A 54 7.81 -22.01 4.25
N VAL A 55 6.74 -22.17 3.47
CA VAL A 55 5.51 -22.83 3.91
C VAL A 55 5.40 -24.21 3.29
N ASP A 56 4.64 -25.07 3.95
CA ASP A 56 4.27 -26.39 3.44
C ASP A 56 2.82 -26.33 2.92
N PRO A 57 2.56 -26.57 1.62
CA PRO A 57 1.22 -26.48 1.06
C PRO A 57 0.17 -27.30 1.80
N ILE A 58 0.51 -28.50 2.30
CA ILE A 58 -0.48 -29.32 3.03
C ILE A 58 -0.80 -28.71 4.40
N VAL A 59 0.17 -28.08 5.06
CA VAL A 59 -0.04 -27.42 6.35
C VAL A 59 -0.96 -26.22 6.18
N GLU A 60 -0.67 -25.34 5.23
CA GLU A 60 -1.48 -24.14 4.95
C GLU A 60 -2.92 -24.49 4.54
N LEU A 61 -3.10 -25.53 3.71
CA LEU A 61 -4.43 -26.00 3.31
C LEU A 61 -5.20 -26.59 4.50
N ASN A 62 -4.56 -27.36 5.36
CA ASN A 62 -5.23 -27.91 6.55
C ASN A 62 -5.60 -26.82 7.55
N GLU A 63 -4.74 -25.82 7.76
CA GLU A 63 -5.04 -24.73 8.71
C GLU A 63 -6.32 -23.95 8.34
N VAL A 64 -6.69 -23.92 7.06
CA VAL A 64 -7.82 -23.12 6.56
C VAL A 64 -9.05 -23.96 6.20
N PHE A 65 -8.87 -25.22 5.80
CA PHE A 65 -9.94 -26.02 5.19
C PHE A 65 -10.17 -27.39 5.85
N ASP A 66 -9.49 -27.74 6.94
CA ASP A 66 -9.64 -29.07 7.57
C ASP A 66 -11.07 -29.40 8.04
N ASP A 67 -11.83 -28.37 8.41
CA ASP A 67 -13.22 -28.46 8.86
C ASP A 67 -14.24 -28.35 7.72
N VAL A 68 -13.81 -27.99 6.51
CA VAL A 68 -14.66 -27.73 5.34
C VAL A 68 -14.56 -28.83 4.29
N VAL A 69 -13.35 -29.26 3.98
CA VAL A 69 -13.07 -30.15 2.86
C VAL A 69 -12.36 -31.40 3.37
N ASN A 70 -12.72 -32.57 2.83
CA ASN A 70 -12.09 -33.83 3.22
C ASN A 70 -10.58 -33.78 2.96
N TYR A 71 -9.80 -34.27 3.93
CA TYR A 71 -8.35 -34.37 3.86
C TYR A 71 -7.83 -34.99 2.55
N GLU A 72 -8.51 -36.00 1.98
CA GLU A 72 -8.11 -36.60 0.69
C GLU A 72 -8.07 -35.59 -0.47
N VAL A 73 -8.91 -34.56 -0.41
CA VAL A 73 -8.90 -33.47 -1.41
C VAL A 73 -7.77 -32.49 -1.09
N LEU A 74 -7.52 -32.17 0.17
CA LEU A 74 -6.42 -31.29 0.58
C LEU A 74 -5.06 -31.87 0.20
N GLU A 75 -4.86 -33.16 0.48
CA GLU A 75 -3.65 -33.91 0.10
C GLU A 75 -3.48 -33.93 -1.41
N GLN A 76 -4.55 -34.18 -2.16
CA GLN A 76 -4.49 -34.13 -3.62
C GLN A 76 -4.15 -32.74 -4.16
N VAL A 77 -4.68 -31.66 -3.56
CA VAL A 77 -4.30 -30.29 -3.96
C VAL A 77 -2.82 -30.06 -3.68
N ALA A 78 -2.34 -30.40 -2.48
CA ALA A 78 -0.96 -30.24 -2.07
C ALA A 78 -0.01 -30.98 -3.05
N ASP A 79 -0.32 -32.23 -3.39
CA ASP A 79 0.45 -33.01 -4.36
C ASP A 79 0.46 -32.36 -5.77
N GLU A 80 -0.68 -31.79 -6.19
CA GLU A 80 -0.80 -31.18 -7.52
C GLU A 80 -0.11 -29.80 -7.63
N ILE A 81 0.05 -29.07 -6.53
CA ILE A 81 0.79 -27.79 -6.47
C ILE A 81 2.24 -27.96 -6.02
N GLU A 82 2.60 -29.11 -5.43
CA GLU A 82 3.96 -29.41 -5.06
C GLU A 82 4.81 -29.49 -6.33
N HIS A 83 5.67 -28.50 -6.50
CA HIS A 83 6.59 -28.49 -7.62
C HIS A 83 7.72 -29.46 -7.29
N HIS A 84 7.86 -30.56 -8.06
CA HIS A 84 8.98 -31.50 -7.94
C HIS A 84 10.36 -30.91 -8.34
N GLY A 85 10.49 -29.58 -8.34
CA GLY A 85 11.73 -28.84 -8.55
C GLY A 85 12.36 -28.41 -7.21
N ALA A 86 13.59 -27.90 -7.24
CA ALA A 86 14.32 -27.54 -6.04
C ALA A 86 13.94 -26.17 -5.44
N GLY A 87 12.70 -25.69 -5.58
CA GLY A 87 12.25 -24.39 -5.06
C GLY A 87 11.53 -24.48 -3.71
N ILE A 88 10.94 -23.36 -3.29
CA ILE A 88 10.16 -23.24 -2.05
C ILE A 88 8.86 -22.49 -2.31
N TRP A 89 7.82 -22.82 -1.56
CA TRP A 89 6.62 -21.98 -1.45
C TRP A 89 6.79 -21.02 -0.30
N VAL A 90 6.39 -19.76 -0.50
CA VAL A 90 6.37 -18.73 0.56
C VAL A 90 5.06 -17.97 0.48
N SER A 91 4.56 -17.46 1.61
CA SER A 91 3.40 -16.57 1.58
C SER A 91 3.73 -15.32 0.78
N THR A 92 2.81 -14.87 -0.08
CA THR A 92 2.96 -13.59 -0.73
C THR A 92 3.04 -12.52 0.35
N MET A 93 4.08 -11.68 0.30
CA MET A 93 4.27 -10.61 1.26
C MET A 93 3.01 -9.75 1.29
N ASP A 94 2.24 -9.86 2.37
CA ASP A 94 1.08 -9.01 2.57
C ASP A 94 1.59 -7.59 2.77
N ASN A 95 1.56 -6.77 1.72
CA ASN A 95 1.93 -5.36 1.82
C ASN A 95 1.02 -4.58 2.79
N ARG A 96 -0.09 -5.16 3.28
CA ARG A 96 -0.84 -4.63 4.43
C ARG A 96 0.00 -4.60 5.71
N LEU A 97 1.08 -5.37 5.83
CA LEU A 97 2.03 -5.28 6.96
C LEU A 97 2.73 -3.91 7.05
N TYR A 98 2.82 -3.15 5.96
CA TYR A 98 3.37 -1.78 5.99
C TYR A 98 2.32 -0.72 6.37
N TRP A 99 1.03 -1.04 6.23
CA TRP A 99 -0.09 -0.15 6.44
C TRP A 99 -1.26 -0.96 7.03
N THR A 100 -1.07 -1.50 8.23
CA THR A 100 -2.14 -2.27 8.88
C THR A 100 -3.35 -1.36 9.05
N SER A 101 -4.51 -1.83 8.60
CA SER A 101 -5.80 -1.13 8.71
C SER A 101 -6.29 -0.97 10.15
N ASP A 102 -5.62 -1.66 11.09
CA ASP A 102 -6.10 -1.91 12.44
C ASP A 102 -5.33 -1.14 13.51
N VAL A 103 -4.54 -0.12 13.13
CA VAL A 103 -3.99 0.81 14.13
C VAL A 103 -5.00 1.91 14.38
N ASP A 104 -5.65 1.84 15.54
CA ASP A 104 -6.47 2.90 16.11
C ASP A 104 -5.81 4.29 15.96
N GLU A 105 -6.59 5.21 15.39
CA GLU A 105 -6.78 6.61 15.82
C GLU A 105 -5.58 7.57 15.97
N ALA A 106 -4.39 7.32 15.43
CA ALA A 106 -3.39 8.39 15.37
C ALA A 106 -3.70 9.37 14.22
N ASP A 107 -3.99 10.64 14.54
CA ASP A 107 -4.17 11.71 13.56
C ASP A 107 -2.95 11.77 12.63
N SER A 108 -3.13 11.38 11.36
CA SER A 108 -2.04 11.26 10.38
C SER A 108 -1.29 12.58 10.20
N TYR A 109 -1.99 13.71 10.38
CA TYR A 109 -1.40 15.04 10.37
C TYR A 109 -0.50 15.28 11.61
N ALA A 110 -0.90 14.80 12.79
CA ALA A 110 -0.06 14.90 14.00
C ALA A 110 1.20 14.02 13.91
N ILE A 111 1.09 12.83 13.31
CA ILE A 111 2.26 11.98 13.01
C ILE A 111 3.22 12.72 12.07
N PHE A 112 2.69 13.34 11.02
CA PHE A 112 3.46 14.16 10.09
C PHE A 112 4.19 15.30 10.80
N GLN A 113 3.47 16.09 11.61
CA GLN A 113 4.07 17.18 12.39
C GLN A 113 5.19 16.69 13.30
N THR A 114 4.94 15.60 14.03
CA THR A 114 5.96 14.97 14.90
C THR A 114 7.20 14.55 14.11
N SER A 115 7.03 14.04 12.89
CA SER A 115 8.16 13.71 12.01
C SER A 115 8.95 14.94 11.61
N ILE A 116 8.29 16.06 11.29
CA ILE A 116 8.95 17.32 10.94
C ILE A 116 9.70 17.89 12.14
N ASP A 117 9.11 17.87 13.33
CA ASP A 117 9.76 18.34 14.56
C ASP A 117 11.05 17.56 14.84
N ARG A 118 11.02 16.22 14.67
CA ARG A 118 12.20 15.35 14.79
C ARG A 118 13.27 15.68 13.76
N ILE A 119 12.89 15.94 12.50
CA ILE A 119 13.84 16.36 11.45
C ILE A 119 14.51 17.68 11.84
N ILE A 120 13.74 18.66 12.32
CA ILE A 120 14.26 19.96 12.77
C ILE A 120 15.23 19.77 13.95
N GLU A 121 14.85 18.97 14.94
CA GLU A 121 15.70 18.65 16.09
C GLU A 121 17.02 17.99 15.65
N MET A 122 16.95 16.96 14.80
CA MET A 122 18.15 16.27 14.29
C MET A 122 19.04 17.21 13.48
N LYS A 123 18.45 18.06 12.62
CA LYS A 123 19.20 19.06 11.84
C LYS A 123 19.95 20.02 12.78
N ASN A 124 19.27 20.56 13.79
CA ASN A 124 19.87 21.53 14.72
C ASN A 124 21.00 20.93 15.56
N ASN A 125 20.94 19.63 15.84
CA ASN A 125 21.94 18.90 16.62
C ASN A 125 22.99 18.18 15.76
N ALA A 126 22.93 18.28 14.43
CA ALA A 126 23.82 17.54 13.52
C ALA A 126 25.31 17.83 13.76
N HIS A 127 25.65 19.06 14.17
CA HIS A 127 27.01 19.48 14.47
C HIS A 127 27.68 18.68 15.62
N LEU A 128 26.89 17.96 16.42
CA LEU A 128 27.37 17.12 17.52
C LEU A 128 27.78 15.71 17.09
N LEU A 129 27.42 15.27 15.88
CA LEU A 129 27.43 13.85 15.49
C LEU A 129 28.66 13.42 14.67
N GLY A 130 29.46 14.35 14.15
CA GLY A 130 30.64 14.00 13.36
C GLY A 130 31.22 15.14 12.53
N GLY A 131 32.17 14.80 11.65
CA GLY A 131 32.77 15.74 10.68
C GLY A 131 31.81 16.11 9.54
N GLN A 132 32.27 16.99 8.65
CA GLN A 132 31.42 17.56 7.58
C GLN A 132 30.80 16.49 6.68
N ASP A 133 31.54 15.46 6.27
CA ASP A 133 31.00 14.39 5.40
C ASP A 133 29.87 13.60 6.07
N PHE A 134 30.00 13.34 7.37
CA PHE A 134 28.96 12.69 8.16
C PHE A 134 27.71 13.55 8.24
N GLN A 135 27.89 14.85 8.54
CA GLN A 135 26.78 15.81 8.60
C GLN A 135 26.10 15.94 7.24
N GLN A 136 26.87 15.93 6.15
CA GLN A 136 26.35 16.00 4.79
C GLN A 136 25.48 14.78 4.45
N HIS A 137 25.91 13.58 4.83
CA HIS A 137 25.13 12.37 4.64
C HIS A 137 23.86 12.37 5.51
N LEU A 138 23.95 12.83 6.76
CA LEU A 138 22.79 13.02 7.62
C LEU A 138 21.78 14.00 6.99
N PHE A 139 22.24 15.13 6.46
CA PHE A 139 21.36 16.11 5.80
C PHE A 139 20.67 15.54 4.56
N GLN A 140 21.35 14.70 3.77
CA GLN A 140 20.71 13.97 2.67
C GLN A 140 19.60 13.04 3.19
N ILE A 141 19.85 12.24 4.24
CA ILE A 141 18.84 11.36 4.83
C ILE A 141 17.65 12.16 5.37
N LEU A 142 17.91 13.22 6.13
CA LEU A 142 16.87 14.09 6.67
C LEU A 142 16.04 14.70 5.53
N TYR A 143 16.68 15.19 4.48
CA TYR A 143 16.00 15.78 3.32
C TYR A 143 15.09 14.77 2.62
N ALA A 144 15.54 13.53 2.42
CA ALA A 144 14.70 12.48 1.85
C ALA A 144 13.51 12.11 2.76
N ASN A 145 13.69 12.21 4.09
CA ASN A 145 12.64 11.94 5.06
C ASN A 145 11.52 12.99 5.04
N ILE A 146 11.83 14.27 4.77
CA ILE A 146 10.85 15.37 4.63
C ILE A 146 9.72 14.97 3.67
N PHE A 147 10.08 14.60 2.42
CA PHE A 147 9.07 14.23 1.43
C PHE A 147 8.40 12.88 1.76
N THR A 148 9.16 11.91 2.29
CA THR A 148 8.60 10.61 2.68
C THR A 148 7.50 10.76 3.74
N SER A 149 7.70 11.62 4.74
CA SER A 149 6.70 11.89 5.77
C SER A 149 5.47 12.61 5.20
N PHE A 150 5.67 13.52 4.26
CA PHE A 150 4.57 14.18 3.55
C PHE A 150 3.79 13.20 2.64
N GLU A 151 4.49 12.32 1.91
CA GLU A 151 3.91 11.27 1.06
C GLU A 151 3.02 10.33 1.90
N ALA A 152 3.54 9.84 3.03
CA ALA A 152 2.79 9.02 3.96
C ALA A 152 1.53 9.73 4.49
N TYR A 153 1.61 11.02 4.79
CA TYR A 153 0.45 11.82 5.19
C TYR A 153 -0.58 11.95 4.06
N MET A 154 -0.15 12.30 2.84
CA MET A 154 -1.05 12.43 1.68
C MET A 154 -1.86 11.16 1.44
N VAL A 155 -1.21 9.99 1.50
CA VAL A 155 -1.85 8.68 1.34
C VAL A 155 -2.96 8.50 2.39
N ARG A 156 -2.62 8.67 3.67
CA ARG A 156 -3.60 8.51 4.77
C ARG A 156 -4.74 9.52 4.66
N ALA A 157 -4.42 10.79 4.46
CA ALA A 157 -5.41 11.86 4.36
C ALA A 157 -6.40 11.59 3.21
N PHE A 158 -5.89 11.15 2.07
CA PHE A 158 -6.72 10.79 0.92
C PHE A 158 -7.62 9.58 1.21
N ILE A 159 -7.05 8.49 1.72
CA ILE A 159 -7.80 7.26 2.04
C ILE A 159 -8.88 7.57 3.08
N ASN A 160 -8.53 8.26 4.17
CA ASN A 160 -9.48 8.65 5.20
C ASN A 160 -10.63 9.48 4.61
N LYS A 161 -10.32 10.46 3.75
CA LYS A 161 -11.35 11.29 3.12
C LYS A 161 -12.23 10.52 2.14
N LEU A 162 -11.63 9.61 1.37
CA LEU A 162 -12.33 8.77 0.41
C LEU A 162 -13.35 7.85 1.10
N PHE A 163 -12.96 7.22 2.21
CA PHE A 163 -13.78 6.25 2.93
C PHE A 163 -14.58 6.85 4.10
N GLU A 164 -14.54 8.18 4.29
CA GLU A 164 -15.33 8.89 5.32
C GLU A 164 -16.85 8.72 5.10
N SER A 165 -17.29 8.63 3.84
CA SER A 165 -18.70 8.51 3.50
C SER A 165 -18.92 7.82 2.15
N ASN A 166 -20.11 7.26 1.95
CA ASN A 166 -20.53 6.71 0.66
C ASN A 166 -20.56 7.78 -0.45
N ASP A 167 -20.84 9.03 -0.10
CA ASP A 167 -20.84 10.14 -1.07
C ASP A 167 -19.43 10.43 -1.59
N SER A 168 -18.42 10.48 -0.70
CA SER A 168 -17.00 10.61 -1.09
C SER A 168 -16.57 9.48 -2.02
N LEU A 169 -16.91 8.24 -1.64
CA LEU A 169 -16.59 7.05 -2.42
C LEU A 169 -17.27 7.07 -3.80
N HIS A 170 -18.57 7.38 -3.85
CA HIS A 170 -19.33 7.50 -5.08
C HIS A 170 -18.70 8.57 -6.01
N GLN A 171 -18.43 9.76 -5.46
CA GLN A 171 -17.83 10.86 -6.22
C GLN A 171 -16.48 10.48 -6.82
N PHE A 172 -15.65 9.76 -6.05
CA PHE A 172 -14.36 9.29 -6.53
C PHE A 172 -14.52 8.26 -7.65
N ILE A 173 -15.30 7.19 -7.42
CA ILE A 173 -15.49 6.08 -8.36
C ILE A 173 -16.05 6.58 -9.70
N GLU A 174 -16.97 7.55 -9.67
CA GLU A 174 -17.58 8.13 -10.88
C GLU A 174 -16.56 8.86 -11.78
N LYS A 175 -15.57 9.53 -11.17
CA LYS A 175 -14.63 10.43 -11.88
C LYS A 175 -13.29 9.79 -12.20
N GLN A 176 -12.82 8.90 -11.33
CA GLN A 176 -11.51 8.28 -11.43
C GLN A 176 -11.45 7.31 -12.61
N LYS A 177 -10.26 7.18 -13.21
CA LYS A 177 -10.00 6.24 -14.32
C LYS A 177 -8.76 5.37 -14.11
N GLU A 178 -8.06 5.56 -12.99
CA GLU A 178 -6.77 4.90 -12.72
C GLU A 178 -6.96 3.49 -12.16
N PHE A 179 -8.04 3.27 -11.40
CA PHE A 179 -8.29 2.03 -10.68
C PHE A 179 -9.57 1.37 -11.23
N PRO A 180 -9.45 0.43 -12.19
CA PRO A 180 -10.62 -0.20 -12.77
C PRO A 180 -11.35 -1.06 -11.73
N LEU A 181 -12.62 -0.75 -11.51
CA LEU A 181 -13.53 -1.51 -10.67
C LEU A 181 -14.55 -2.21 -11.58
N GLU A 182 -14.76 -3.50 -11.37
CA GLU A 182 -15.77 -4.24 -12.13
C GLU A 182 -17.15 -3.93 -11.56
N ASN A 183 -18.09 -3.61 -12.46
CA ASN A 183 -19.48 -3.41 -12.08
C ASN A 183 -20.12 -4.75 -11.66
N PRO A 184 -21.00 -4.75 -10.66
CA PRO A 184 -21.77 -5.93 -10.30
C PRO A 184 -22.64 -6.37 -11.49
N LYS A 185 -22.75 -7.69 -11.70
CA LYS A 185 -23.64 -8.26 -12.72
C LYS A 185 -25.07 -8.26 -12.18
N LEU A 186 -26.06 -8.32 -13.07
CA LEU A 186 -27.46 -8.45 -12.67
C LEU A 186 -27.70 -9.66 -11.77
N LEU A 187 -26.96 -10.75 -11.99
CA LEU A 187 -27.04 -11.97 -11.18
C LEU A 187 -26.59 -11.73 -9.72
N ASP A 188 -25.64 -10.82 -9.50
CA ASP A 188 -25.17 -10.49 -8.15
C ASP A 188 -26.28 -9.83 -7.32
N LEU A 189 -27.11 -9.00 -7.96
CA LEU A 189 -28.27 -8.35 -7.33
C LEU A 189 -29.35 -9.35 -6.90
N LEU A 190 -29.38 -10.55 -7.49
CA LEU A 190 -30.36 -11.60 -7.16
C LEU A 190 -29.92 -12.50 -6.00
N LYS A 191 -28.65 -12.43 -5.57
CA LYS A 191 -28.08 -13.27 -4.51
C LYS A 191 -28.36 -12.76 -3.08
N GLY A 192 -29.03 -11.62 -2.94
CA GLY A 192 -29.41 -11.05 -1.65
C GLY A 192 -28.41 -10.01 -1.10
N GLN A 193 -28.79 -9.36 0.01
CA GLN A 193 -28.06 -8.20 0.56
C GLN A 193 -26.65 -8.56 1.05
N GLU A 194 -26.48 -9.72 1.70
CA GLU A 194 -25.17 -10.17 2.21
C GLU A 194 -24.12 -10.27 1.09
N HIS A 195 -24.50 -10.82 -0.07
CA HIS A 195 -23.63 -10.89 -1.25
C HIS A 195 -23.24 -9.50 -1.76
N ILE A 196 -24.16 -8.54 -1.71
CA ILE A 196 -23.89 -7.15 -2.12
C ILE A 196 -22.94 -6.45 -1.16
N ASP A 197 -23.17 -6.57 0.15
CA ASP A 197 -22.31 -5.95 1.17
C ASP A 197 -20.87 -6.48 1.07
N HIS A 198 -20.74 -7.78 0.80
CA HIS A 198 -19.46 -8.42 0.56
C HIS A 198 -18.77 -7.95 -0.72
N LEU A 199 -19.50 -7.86 -1.84
CA LEU A 199 -18.95 -7.32 -3.07
C LEU A 199 -18.45 -5.88 -2.86
N ILE A 200 -19.22 -5.05 -2.16
CA ILE A 200 -18.79 -3.69 -1.80
C ILE A 200 -17.49 -3.76 -1.00
N LYS A 201 -17.45 -4.57 0.07
CA LYS A 201 -16.27 -4.72 0.92
C LYS A 201 -15.03 -5.14 0.11
N ALA A 202 -15.12 -6.23 -0.66
CA ALA A 202 -14.02 -6.74 -1.47
C ALA A 202 -13.48 -5.71 -2.48
N ARG A 203 -14.38 -4.97 -3.14
CA ARG A 203 -13.98 -3.91 -4.08
C ARG A 203 -13.37 -2.71 -3.37
N THR A 204 -13.88 -2.32 -2.20
CA THR A 204 -13.29 -1.25 -1.40
C THR A 204 -11.92 -1.62 -0.83
N ASP A 205 -11.73 -2.86 -0.40
CA ASP A 205 -10.46 -3.36 0.12
C ASP A 205 -9.41 -3.43 -0.99
N LYS A 206 -9.79 -3.92 -2.18
CA LYS A 206 -8.94 -3.86 -3.38
C LYS A 206 -8.56 -2.42 -3.73
N LEU A 207 -9.53 -1.50 -3.73
CA LEU A 207 -9.26 -0.09 -4.03
C LEU A 207 -8.29 0.53 -3.01
N LYS A 208 -8.44 0.21 -1.72
CA LYS A 208 -7.48 0.65 -0.68
C LYS A 208 -6.07 0.14 -0.98
N ASP A 209 -5.92 -1.13 -1.30
CA ASP A 209 -4.64 -1.74 -1.62
C ASP A 209 -4.00 -1.09 -2.86
N ASP A 210 -4.77 -0.92 -3.93
CA ASP A 210 -4.33 -0.23 -5.15
C ASP A 210 -3.88 1.22 -4.85
N LEU A 211 -4.60 1.94 -3.99
CA LEU A 211 -4.26 3.31 -3.58
C LEU A 211 -2.97 3.38 -2.77
N VAL A 212 -2.76 2.44 -1.83
CA VAL A 212 -1.52 2.37 -1.04
C VAL A 212 -0.31 2.09 -1.92
N LYS A 213 -0.47 1.25 -2.95
CA LYS A 213 0.60 0.88 -3.90
C LYS A 213 0.83 1.91 -5.01
N ALA A 214 -0.10 2.85 -5.20
CA ALA A 214 -0.01 3.85 -6.25
C ALA A 214 1.20 4.78 -6.07
N SER A 215 1.67 5.42 -7.15
CA SER A 215 2.70 6.45 -7.05
C SER A 215 2.11 7.73 -6.43
N TRP A 216 2.68 8.19 -5.32
CA TRP A 216 2.31 9.44 -4.62
C TRP A 216 3.35 10.57 -4.77
N HIS A 217 4.42 10.29 -5.51
CA HIS A 217 5.40 11.28 -5.96
C HIS A 217 5.10 11.81 -7.37
N ASP A 218 4.18 11.19 -8.13
CA ASP A 218 3.64 11.78 -9.36
C ASP A 218 2.60 12.85 -9.01
N LEU A 219 3.04 14.11 -8.96
CA LEU A 219 2.20 15.24 -8.58
C LEU A 219 0.96 15.42 -9.47
N GLY A 220 1.03 15.03 -10.75
CA GLY A 220 -0.09 15.12 -11.67
C GLY A 220 -1.18 14.11 -11.33
N LYS A 221 -0.79 12.85 -11.07
CA LYS A 221 -1.70 11.81 -10.61
C LYS A 221 -2.31 12.14 -9.25
N VAL A 222 -1.48 12.55 -8.28
CA VAL A 222 -1.97 12.90 -6.94
C VAL A 222 -2.99 14.04 -7.01
N SER A 223 -2.70 15.11 -7.75
CA SER A 223 -3.66 16.22 -7.94
C SER A 223 -4.96 15.71 -8.57
N THR A 224 -4.88 14.80 -9.55
CA THR A 224 -6.06 14.21 -10.19
C THR A 224 -6.91 13.39 -9.20
N ARG A 225 -6.27 12.62 -8.31
CA ARG A 225 -6.97 11.85 -7.28
C ARG A 225 -7.73 12.77 -6.32
N PHE A 226 -7.08 13.78 -5.76
CA PHE A 226 -7.74 14.76 -4.88
C PHE A 226 -8.86 15.53 -5.60
N ASN A 227 -8.67 15.89 -6.87
CA ASN A 227 -9.70 16.54 -7.68
C ASN A 227 -10.95 15.66 -7.87
N CYS A 228 -10.80 14.34 -7.94
CA CYS A 228 -11.96 13.42 -7.98
C CYS A 228 -12.82 13.56 -6.71
N LEU A 229 -12.19 13.85 -5.55
CA LEU A 229 -12.88 14.19 -4.30
C LEU A 229 -13.28 15.67 -4.18
N GLY A 230 -13.08 16.48 -5.22
CA GLY A 230 -13.42 17.91 -5.21
C GLY A 230 -12.45 18.76 -4.40
N ILE A 231 -11.24 18.24 -4.14
CA ILE A 231 -10.17 18.92 -3.43
C ILE A 231 -9.14 19.40 -4.47
N ASP A 232 -9.12 20.72 -4.73
CA ASP A 232 -8.17 21.32 -5.68
C ASP A 232 -6.87 21.69 -4.97
N ILE A 233 -5.84 20.86 -5.14
CA ILE A 233 -4.49 21.12 -4.65
C ILE A 233 -3.56 21.27 -5.85
N LYS A 234 -3.00 22.47 -6.01
CA LYS A 234 -2.08 22.80 -7.10
C LYS A 234 -0.65 22.31 -6.80
N LEU A 235 -0.45 20.99 -6.73
CA LEU A 235 0.86 20.40 -6.40
C LEU A 235 1.92 20.67 -7.46
N ALA A 236 1.55 20.71 -8.74
CA ALA A 236 2.52 20.91 -9.82
C ALA A 236 3.23 22.28 -9.76
N SER A 237 2.56 23.31 -9.21
CA SER A 237 3.09 24.66 -9.07
C SER A 237 3.52 25.00 -7.63
N SER A 238 3.60 24.02 -6.74
CA SER A 238 3.83 24.27 -5.31
C SER A 238 5.30 24.34 -4.89
N GLY A 239 6.24 24.08 -5.80
CA GLY A 239 7.66 23.93 -5.48
C GLY A 239 8.05 22.52 -5.01
N LEU A 240 7.13 21.56 -4.99
CA LEU A 240 7.44 20.15 -4.64
C LEU A 240 8.35 19.46 -5.64
N TYR A 241 8.34 19.86 -6.92
CA TYR A 241 9.09 19.16 -7.95
C TYR A 241 10.62 19.14 -7.67
N PRO A 242 11.27 20.29 -7.36
CA PRO A 242 12.66 20.30 -6.86
C PRO A 242 12.90 19.42 -5.62
N VAL A 243 11.94 19.37 -4.70
CA VAL A 243 12.04 18.54 -3.48
C VAL A 243 12.08 17.06 -3.83
N ILE A 244 11.17 16.62 -4.70
CA ILE A 244 11.09 15.23 -5.18
C ILE A 244 12.33 14.87 -5.99
N GLN A 245 12.83 15.76 -6.85
CA GLN A 245 14.05 15.51 -7.62
C GLN A 245 15.26 15.24 -6.73
N LYS A 246 15.54 16.13 -5.76
CA LYS A 246 16.64 15.92 -4.80
C LYS A 246 16.43 14.64 -3.97
N ARG A 247 15.19 14.35 -3.54
CA ARG A 247 14.88 13.09 -2.84
C ARG A 247 15.18 11.87 -3.72
N ASN A 248 14.86 11.91 -5.01
CA ASN A 248 15.16 10.82 -5.94
C ASN A 248 16.66 10.64 -6.15
N ASP A 249 17.43 11.73 -6.24
CA ASP A 249 18.91 11.68 -6.27
C ASP A 249 19.45 11.01 -5.01
N ILE A 250 18.92 11.36 -3.83
CA ILE A 250 19.34 10.76 -2.56
C ILE A 250 19.04 9.26 -2.54
N VAL A 251 17.80 8.86 -2.83
CA VAL A 251 17.32 7.48 -2.65
C VAL A 251 17.76 6.54 -3.77
N HIS A 252 17.74 6.98 -5.03
CA HIS A 252 18.00 6.11 -6.18
C HIS A 252 19.41 6.25 -6.75
N ARG A 253 20.11 7.34 -6.44
CA ARG A 253 21.46 7.64 -6.94
C ARG A 253 22.46 7.85 -5.81
N ASN A 254 22.11 7.43 -4.58
CA ASN A 254 22.96 7.49 -3.40
C ASN A 254 23.54 8.90 -3.15
N GLY A 255 22.73 9.94 -3.32
CA GLY A 255 23.14 11.32 -3.14
C GLY A 255 23.99 11.87 -4.28
N ARG A 256 23.85 11.33 -5.49
CA ARG A 256 24.45 11.87 -6.72
C ARG A 256 23.36 12.31 -7.70
N THR A 257 23.64 13.32 -8.50
CA THR A 257 22.71 13.80 -9.54
C THR A 257 22.67 12.84 -10.73
N ALA A 258 21.80 13.11 -11.71
CA ALA A 258 21.74 12.32 -12.94
C ALA A 258 23.05 12.37 -13.76
N ASP A 259 23.85 13.42 -13.59
CA ASP A 259 25.16 13.60 -14.23
C ASP A 259 26.31 13.03 -13.38
N ASP A 260 25.99 12.26 -12.35
CA ASP A 260 26.92 11.66 -11.39
C ASP A 260 27.68 12.67 -10.50
N GLU A 261 27.22 13.90 -10.38
CA GLU A 261 27.84 14.88 -9.46
C GLU A 261 27.34 14.71 -8.00
N PRO A 262 28.20 14.85 -6.97
CA PRO A 262 27.79 14.79 -5.58
C PRO A 262 26.73 15.85 -5.21
N LEU A 263 25.61 15.42 -4.64
CA LEU A 263 24.54 16.31 -4.20
C LEU A 263 24.86 16.88 -2.81
N THR A 264 25.00 18.20 -2.74
CA THR A 264 25.11 18.92 -1.47
C THR A 264 23.75 19.46 -1.04
N ILE A 265 23.34 19.11 0.18
CA ILE A 265 22.17 19.61 0.89
C ILE A 265 22.63 20.52 2.01
N SER A 266 22.19 21.77 2.00
CA SER A 266 22.42 22.74 3.06
C SER A 266 21.27 22.74 4.08
N GLU A 267 21.48 23.40 5.23
CA GLU A 267 20.40 23.66 6.18
C GLU A 267 19.25 24.48 5.58
N ASN A 268 19.56 25.39 4.65
CA ASN A 268 18.56 26.20 3.98
C ASN A 268 17.68 25.33 3.07
N ASP A 269 18.27 24.38 2.35
CA ASP A 269 17.52 23.42 1.53
C ASP A 269 16.50 22.64 2.38
N ILE A 270 16.91 22.17 3.56
CA ILE A 270 16.02 21.49 4.50
C ILE A 270 14.89 22.42 4.94
N GLY A 271 15.21 23.66 5.31
CA GLY A 271 14.22 24.66 5.74
C GLY A 271 13.18 24.96 4.65
N GLU A 272 13.62 25.20 3.42
CA GLU A 272 12.76 25.48 2.28
C GLU A 272 11.85 24.28 1.93
N ALA A 273 12.41 23.07 1.98
CA ALA A 273 11.64 21.85 1.75
C ALA A 273 10.55 21.67 2.81
N ILE A 274 10.88 21.85 4.10
CA ILE A 274 9.91 21.79 5.22
C ILE A 274 8.79 22.82 5.03
N VAL A 275 9.12 24.08 4.77
CA VAL A 275 8.11 25.14 4.55
C VAL A 275 7.17 24.75 3.41
N THR A 276 7.73 24.27 2.30
CA THR A 276 6.96 23.85 1.13
C THR A 276 5.96 22.75 1.46
N ILE A 277 6.40 21.68 2.13
CA ILE A 277 5.52 20.54 2.44
C ILE A 277 4.51 20.86 3.54
N VAL A 278 4.86 21.67 4.54
CA VAL A 278 3.95 22.04 5.64
C VAL A 278 2.80 22.89 5.12
N ILE A 279 3.07 23.88 4.26
CA ILE A 279 2.01 24.69 3.63
C ILE A 279 1.03 23.80 2.86
N LEU A 280 1.50 22.76 2.19
CA LEU A 280 0.65 21.84 1.44
C LEU A 280 -0.10 20.88 2.36
N ALA A 281 0.55 20.40 3.42
CA ALA A 281 -0.08 19.57 4.43
C ALA A 281 -1.23 20.32 5.13
N ASP A 282 -1.02 21.59 5.47
CA ASP A 282 -2.04 22.46 6.07
C ASP A 282 -3.24 22.67 5.15
N LYS A 283 -3.00 22.82 3.84
CA LYS A 283 -4.07 22.90 2.84
C LYS A 283 -4.89 21.61 2.80
N ILE A 284 -4.24 20.46 2.73
CA ILE A 284 -4.90 19.15 2.78
C ILE A 284 -5.71 19.03 4.08
N ARG A 285 -5.11 19.36 5.22
CA ARG A 285 -5.75 19.32 6.54
C ARG A 285 -6.98 20.22 6.64
N GLY A 286 -6.92 21.39 6.02
CA GLY A 286 -8.06 22.30 5.91
C GLY A 286 -9.25 21.64 5.22
N HIS A 287 -9.01 20.92 4.12
CA HIS A 287 -10.04 20.16 3.42
C HIS A 287 -10.58 18.97 4.24
N GLU A 288 -9.72 18.24 4.96
CA GLU A 288 -10.15 17.17 5.89
C GLU A 288 -11.13 17.70 6.93
N LYS A 289 -10.86 18.89 7.51
CA LYS A 289 -11.72 19.53 8.52
C LYS A 289 -12.90 20.32 7.94
N GLY A 290 -13.16 20.25 6.63
CA GLY A 290 -14.25 20.98 5.97
C GLY A 290 -14.05 22.50 5.88
N SER A 291 -12.84 23.00 6.12
CA SER A 291 -12.48 24.42 5.97
C SER A 291 -12.14 24.72 4.52
N LYS A 292 -13.08 25.32 3.77
CA LYS A 292 -12.82 25.89 2.43
C LYS A 292 -12.04 27.20 2.56
N ASN A 293 -10.74 27.16 2.86
CA ASN A 293 -9.93 28.36 2.82
C ASN A 293 -9.39 28.60 1.40
N SER A 294 -10.09 29.47 0.67
CA SER A 294 -9.56 30.16 -0.51
C SER A 294 -8.62 31.28 -0.04
N ILE A 295 -7.31 31.07 -0.14
CA ILE A 295 -6.29 32.13 -0.25
C ILE A 295 -5.25 31.69 -1.29
#